data_AF-A0A554KM65-F1
#
_entry.id   AF-A0A554KM65-F1
#
_cell.length_a   1.000
_cell.length_b   1.000
_cell.length_c   1.000
_cell.angle_alpha   90.00
_cell.angle_beta   90.00
_cell.angle_gamma   90.00
#
_symmetry.space_group_name_H-M   'P 1'
#
loop_
_entity.id
_entity.type
_entity.pdbx_description
1 polymer ?
#
loop_
_entity_poly.entity_id
_entity_poly.type
_entity_poly.pdbx_seq_one_letter_code
_entity_poly.pdbx_strand_id
1 'polypeptide(L)'
;AGRWLQIDRVVVDYVFYLVSSVLVYLIFWRGKPADSGHRSAAILFWAFNLAALGVWNMQLITGFNLTANHWWLAYAPSALVILFSSVYILSEQWLKNKKILNAILIALAILLVIKKIVNIFIFVAPTEELIKKYSFDPGITSAWQEISRVEGEPKIISPVLMDSVYLAIYTSARPYLPFYTNTLVTDRELEDRFLKSQKLFGVSRENLEKQLRWASLPSGCESLAAHFRVRDLVCDSHTRFSFENGRFLYGFANLPSDYSTVKRVKARWDIPEEKIQDLLKRYDALRVSWKEAGADYVYLSTMGKNLSGKSLQYDKDLELLYKNSSAEIYRIKN
;
A
#
# COMPACT_ATOMS: atom_id res chain seq x y z
N ALA A 1 -15.40 0.05 -12.61
CA ALA A 1 -14.44 -0.63 -11.73
C ALA A 1 -13.99 -1.94 -12.37
N GLY A 2 -12.83 -1.94 -13.06
CA GLY A 2 -12.32 -3.12 -13.76
C GLY A 2 -11.81 -4.17 -12.78
N ARG A 3 -12.51 -5.31 -12.70
CA ARG A 3 -12.10 -6.52 -11.98
C ARG A 3 -10.92 -7.19 -12.70
N TRP A 4 -9.76 -6.54 -12.72
CA TRP A 4 -8.51 -7.22 -13.02
C TRP A 4 -7.97 -7.75 -11.70
N LEU A 5 -8.56 -8.86 -11.27
CA LEU A 5 -7.89 -9.76 -10.35
C LEU A 5 -6.51 -10.04 -10.91
N GLN A 6 -5.50 -10.05 -10.04
CA GLN A 6 -4.17 -10.56 -10.32
C GLN A 6 -4.26 -12.08 -10.60
N ILE A 7 -4.83 -12.42 -11.75
CA ILE A 7 -5.17 -13.78 -12.19
C ILE A 7 -3.94 -14.69 -12.11
N ASP A 8 -2.74 -14.16 -12.38
CA ASP A 8 -1.52 -14.95 -12.46
C ASP A 8 -1.15 -15.67 -11.15
N ARG A 9 -1.44 -15.09 -9.97
CA ARG A 9 -1.15 -15.74 -8.67
C ARG A 9 -2.27 -16.66 -8.21
N VAL A 10 -3.52 -16.23 -8.35
CA VAL A 10 -4.68 -17.02 -7.92
C VAL A 10 -4.85 -18.27 -8.79
N VAL A 11 -4.47 -18.22 -10.08
CA VAL A 11 -4.47 -19.40 -10.96
C VAL A 11 -3.48 -20.46 -10.47
N VAL A 12 -2.31 -20.07 -9.96
CA VAL A 12 -1.34 -21.02 -9.38
C VAL A 12 -1.97 -21.74 -8.17
N ASP A 13 -2.68 -21.01 -7.32
CA ASP A 13 -3.34 -21.57 -6.15
C ASP A 13 -4.47 -22.53 -6.55
N TYR A 14 -5.29 -22.18 -7.56
CA TYR A 14 -6.33 -23.07 -8.09
C TYR A 14 -5.77 -24.32 -8.76
N VAL A 15 -4.71 -24.19 -9.56
CA VAL A 15 -4.00 -25.33 -10.16
C VAL A 15 -3.44 -26.22 -9.06
N PHE A 16 -2.87 -25.63 -8.00
CA PHE A 16 -2.39 -26.38 -6.85
C PHE A 16 -3.52 -27.17 -6.17
N TYR A 17 -4.67 -26.55 -5.87
CA TYR A 17 -5.80 -27.25 -5.23
C TYR A 17 -6.35 -28.38 -6.10
N LEU A 18 -6.35 -28.21 -7.43
CA LEU A 18 -6.75 -29.27 -8.36
C LEU A 18 -5.75 -30.43 -8.33
N VAL A 19 -4.46 -30.15 -8.51
CA VAL A 19 -3.39 -31.16 -8.48
C VAL A 19 -3.36 -31.88 -7.14
N SER A 20 -3.47 -31.15 -6.02
CA SER A 20 -3.48 -31.76 -4.69
C SER A 20 -4.72 -32.63 -4.47
N SER A 21 -5.89 -32.25 -4.98
CA SER A 21 -7.09 -33.08 -4.92
C SER A 21 -6.94 -34.39 -5.72
N VAL A 22 -6.28 -34.34 -6.87
CA VAL A 22 -5.95 -35.53 -7.68
C VAL A 22 -4.94 -36.42 -6.93
N LEU A 23 -3.91 -35.84 -6.32
CA LEU A 23 -2.95 -36.61 -5.53
C LEU A 23 -3.61 -37.26 -4.31
N VAL A 24 -4.50 -36.55 -3.61
CA VAL A 24 -5.29 -37.10 -2.51
C VAL A 24 -6.12 -38.29 -2.98
N TYR A 25 -6.79 -38.18 -4.14
CA TYR A 25 -7.53 -39.29 -4.75
C TYR A 25 -6.63 -40.51 -4.99
N LEU A 26 -5.49 -40.33 -5.64
CA LEU A 26 -4.60 -41.43 -6.01
C LEU A 26 -3.98 -42.12 -4.79
N ILE A 27 -3.55 -41.35 -3.80
CA ILE A 27 -2.78 -41.86 -2.64
C ILE A 27 -3.70 -42.39 -1.54
N PHE A 28 -4.77 -41.67 -1.19
CA PHE A 28 -5.59 -41.96 -0.01
C PHE A 28 -6.90 -42.67 -0.35
N TRP A 29 -7.49 -42.42 -1.52
CA TRP A 29 -8.77 -43.00 -1.91
C TRP A 29 -8.62 -44.28 -2.72
N ARG A 30 -7.79 -44.25 -3.78
CA ARG A 30 -7.58 -45.36 -4.71
C ARG A 30 -6.42 -46.28 -4.28
N GLY A 31 -5.36 -45.72 -3.72
CA GLY A 31 -4.12 -46.45 -3.40
C GLY A 31 -4.21 -47.41 -2.20
N LYS A 32 -5.32 -47.42 -1.46
CA LYS A 32 -5.50 -48.23 -0.23
C LYS A 32 -6.90 -48.86 -0.14
N PRO A 33 -7.06 -49.98 0.61
CA PRO A 33 -8.34 -50.65 0.79
C PRO A 33 -9.40 -49.75 1.43
N ALA A 34 -10.67 -50.00 1.10
CA ALA A 34 -11.81 -49.18 1.51
C ALA A 34 -11.95 -48.96 3.02
N ASP A 35 -11.58 -49.97 3.81
CA ASP A 35 -11.80 -50.00 5.26
C ASP A 35 -10.63 -49.45 6.07
N SER A 36 -9.56 -49.03 5.38
CA SER A 36 -8.46 -48.31 6.00
C SER A 36 -8.88 -46.84 6.16
N GLY A 37 -8.79 -46.27 7.36
CA GLY A 37 -9.20 -44.89 7.69
C GLY A 37 -8.59 -43.77 6.82
N HIS A 38 -7.79 -44.11 5.80
CA HIS A 38 -7.28 -43.25 4.74
C HIS A 38 -8.39 -42.63 3.87
N ARG A 39 -9.55 -43.27 3.69
CA ARG A 39 -10.68 -42.64 2.99
C ARG A 39 -11.24 -41.44 3.75
N SER A 40 -11.32 -41.53 5.07
CA SER A 40 -11.72 -40.39 5.92
C SER A 40 -10.71 -39.25 5.85
N ALA A 41 -9.41 -39.56 5.78
CA ALA A 41 -8.36 -38.56 5.55
C ALA A 41 -8.47 -37.90 4.17
N ALA A 42 -8.82 -38.65 3.13
CA ALA A 42 -9.06 -38.09 1.79
C ALA A 42 -10.22 -37.09 1.79
N ILE A 43 -11.33 -37.44 2.44
CA ILE A 43 -12.50 -36.55 2.60
C ILE A 43 -12.10 -35.27 3.32
N LEU A 44 -11.33 -35.38 4.41
CA LEU A 44 -10.83 -34.22 5.15
C LEU A 44 -9.97 -33.29 4.28
N PHE A 45 -9.05 -33.84 3.48
CA PHE A 45 -8.19 -33.04 2.61
C PHE A 45 -8.96 -32.37 1.47
N TRP A 46 -9.96 -33.05 0.88
CA TRP A 46 -10.85 -32.40 -0.07
C TRP A 46 -11.70 -31.31 0.58
N ALA A 47 -12.17 -31.51 1.82
CA ALA A 47 -12.86 -30.47 2.56
C ALA A 47 -11.98 -29.23 2.78
N PHE A 48 -10.69 -29.40 3.09
CA PHE A 48 -9.75 -28.27 3.19
C PHE A 48 -9.53 -27.55 1.86
N ASN A 49 -9.36 -28.29 0.75
CA ASN A 49 -9.22 -27.67 -0.57
C ASN A 49 -10.50 -26.90 -0.97
N LEU A 50 -11.68 -27.48 -0.75
CA LEU A 50 -12.96 -26.83 -1.02
C LEU A 50 -13.17 -25.59 -0.13
N ALA A 51 -12.82 -25.66 1.15
CA ALA A 51 -12.87 -24.50 2.05
C ALA A 51 -11.94 -23.39 1.57
N ALA A 52 -10.73 -23.72 1.09
CA ALA A 52 -9.82 -22.74 0.51
C ALA A 52 -10.42 -22.05 -0.72
N LEU A 53 -11.10 -22.79 -1.63
CA LEU A 53 -11.84 -22.19 -2.74
C LEU A 53 -12.93 -21.22 -2.25
N GLY A 54 -13.66 -21.59 -1.18
CA GLY A 54 -14.66 -20.72 -0.56
C GLY A 54 -14.06 -19.42 -0.02
N VAL A 55 -12.92 -19.50 0.68
CA VAL A 55 -12.20 -18.33 1.21
C VAL A 55 -11.71 -17.42 0.09
N TRP A 56 -11.13 -17.98 -0.97
CA TRP A 56 -10.67 -17.19 -2.14
C TRP A 56 -11.81 -16.49 -2.89
N ASN A 57 -13.02 -17.03 -2.79
CA ASN A 57 -14.22 -16.48 -3.42
C ASN A 57 -15.17 -15.82 -2.42
N MET A 58 -14.71 -15.47 -1.22
CA MET A 58 -15.54 -14.85 -0.19
C MET A 58 -16.20 -13.55 -0.66
N GLN A 59 -15.59 -12.87 -1.64
CA GLN A 59 -16.17 -11.73 -2.36
C GLN A 59 -17.56 -12.01 -2.97
N LEU A 60 -17.86 -13.25 -3.36
CA LEU A 60 -19.17 -13.65 -3.87
C LEU A 60 -20.23 -13.72 -2.77
N ILE A 61 -19.80 -13.87 -1.52
CA ILE A 61 -20.66 -14.02 -0.34
C ILE A 61 -20.80 -12.68 0.40
N THR A 62 -19.68 -11.99 0.64
CA THR A 62 -19.62 -10.78 1.49
C THR A 62 -19.57 -9.48 0.68
N GLY A 63 -19.46 -9.54 -0.65
CA GLY A 63 -19.37 -8.36 -1.52
C GLY A 63 -18.03 -7.62 -1.47
N PHE A 64 -17.11 -7.99 -0.58
CA PHE A 64 -15.76 -7.44 -0.49
C PHE A 64 -14.71 -8.57 -0.49
N ASN A 65 -13.56 -8.32 -1.09
CA ASN A 65 -12.43 -9.24 -1.04
C ASN A 65 -11.41 -8.69 -0.03
N LEU A 66 -11.07 -9.44 1.02
CA LEU A 66 -9.83 -9.20 1.75
C LEU A 66 -8.72 -9.36 0.73
N THR A 67 -8.08 -8.27 0.31
CA THR A 67 -7.11 -8.21 -0.79
C THR A 67 -6.27 -9.48 -0.87
N ALA A 68 -6.67 -10.36 -1.80
CA ALA A 68 -6.30 -11.77 -1.84
C ALA A 68 -4.77 -11.99 -1.92
N ASN A 69 -4.07 -10.96 -2.39
CA ASN A 69 -2.63 -10.90 -2.57
C ASN A 69 -1.82 -10.69 -1.29
N HIS A 70 -2.46 -10.48 -0.13
CA HIS A 70 -1.76 -10.37 1.16
C HIS A 70 -1.35 -11.75 1.72
N TRP A 71 -1.97 -12.82 1.26
CA TRP A 71 -1.68 -14.18 1.71
C TRP A 71 -0.64 -14.82 0.77
N TRP A 72 0.63 -14.48 0.98
CA TRP A 72 1.73 -15.07 0.23
C TRP A 72 1.73 -16.60 0.42
N LEU A 73 1.48 -17.35 -0.66
CA LEU A 73 1.37 -18.83 -0.69
C LEU A 73 0.28 -19.37 0.25
N ALA A 74 -0.97 -18.91 0.12
CA ALA A 74 -2.06 -19.37 0.98
C ALA A 74 -2.31 -20.90 0.93
N TYR A 75 -1.89 -21.57 -0.15
CA TYR A 75 -1.95 -23.02 -0.27
C TYR A 75 -0.91 -23.77 0.59
N ALA A 76 0.16 -23.10 1.06
CA ALA A 76 1.30 -23.74 1.72
C ALA A 76 0.93 -24.62 2.94
N PRO A 77 -0.02 -24.24 3.83
CA PRO A 77 -0.42 -25.10 4.94
C PRO A 77 -1.06 -26.41 4.47
N SER A 78 -1.98 -26.33 3.50
CA SER A 78 -2.62 -27.53 2.92
C SER A 78 -1.59 -28.40 2.18
N ALA A 79 -0.67 -27.76 1.45
CA ALA A 79 0.42 -28.45 0.78
C ALA A 79 1.29 -29.21 1.76
N LEU A 80 1.65 -28.60 2.87
CA LEU A 80 2.48 -29.22 3.89
C LEU A 80 1.82 -30.48 4.46
N VAL A 81 0.57 -30.38 4.88
CA VAL A 81 -0.15 -31.52 5.49
C VAL A 81 -0.34 -32.65 4.48
N ILE A 82 -0.71 -32.33 3.24
CA ILE A 82 -0.89 -33.31 2.18
C ILE A 82 0.45 -33.96 1.81
N LEU A 83 1.54 -33.19 1.68
CA LEU A 83 2.89 -33.70 1.39
C LEU A 83 3.39 -34.62 2.50
N PHE A 84 3.31 -34.20 3.77
CA PHE A 84 3.78 -35.00 4.90
C PHE A 84 3.00 -36.30 5.01
N SER A 85 1.68 -36.24 4.85
CA SER A 85 0.81 -37.42 4.89
C SER A 85 1.06 -38.34 3.70
N SER A 86 1.31 -37.78 2.52
CA SER A 86 1.63 -38.55 1.30
C SER A 86 2.99 -39.24 1.42
N VAL A 87 4.02 -38.54 1.89
CA VAL A 87 5.35 -39.11 2.14
C VAL A 87 5.26 -40.24 3.17
N TYR A 88 4.50 -40.05 4.24
CA TYR A 88 4.28 -41.08 5.25
C TYR A 88 3.60 -42.33 4.65
N ILE A 89 2.49 -42.18 3.93
CA ILE A 89 1.76 -43.32 3.35
C ILE A 89 2.58 -44.04 2.28
N LEU A 90 3.24 -43.30 1.40
CA LEU A 90 4.10 -43.89 0.38
C LEU A 90 5.26 -44.62 1.05
N SER A 91 5.89 -44.04 2.07
CA SER A 91 6.99 -44.71 2.79
C SER A 91 6.62 -46.06 3.39
N GLU A 92 5.34 -46.30 3.71
CA GLU A 92 4.90 -47.59 4.22
C GLU A 92 5.13 -48.75 3.26
N GLN A 93 5.14 -48.46 1.95
CA GLN A 93 5.37 -49.45 0.92
C GLN A 93 6.86 -49.74 0.69
N TRP A 94 7.75 -48.82 1.07
CA TRP A 94 9.16 -48.85 0.63
C TRP A 94 10.19 -48.90 1.78
N LEU A 95 9.84 -48.43 3.00
CA LEU A 95 10.76 -48.35 4.13
C LEU A 95 10.37 -49.31 5.25
N LYS A 96 11.25 -50.29 5.52
CA LYS A 96 11.10 -51.25 6.63
C LYS A 96 11.23 -50.59 8.02
N ASN A 97 12.01 -49.51 8.15
CA ASN A 97 12.21 -48.81 9.42
C ASN A 97 11.61 -47.38 9.37
N LYS A 98 10.37 -47.26 9.87
CA LYS A 98 9.61 -46.01 9.88
C LYS A 98 10.02 -45.03 10.98
N LYS A 99 10.82 -45.46 11.97
CA LYS A 99 11.16 -44.64 13.15
C LYS A 99 11.95 -43.39 12.76
N ILE A 100 12.92 -43.53 11.86
CA ILE A 100 13.77 -42.43 11.40
C ILE A 100 12.95 -41.42 10.59
N LEU A 101 12.11 -41.89 9.66
CA LEU A 101 11.25 -41.01 8.88
C LEU A 101 10.26 -40.26 9.76
N ASN A 102 9.63 -40.93 10.73
CA ASN A 102 8.73 -40.28 11.67
C ASN A 102 9.46 -39.23 12.51
N ALA A 103 10.67 -39.52 12.98
CA ALA A 103 11.50 -38.56 13.69
C ALA A 103 11.82 -37.33 12.82
N ILE A 104 12.12 -37.52 11.53
CA ILE A 104 12.37 -36.42 10.58
C ILE A 104 11.10 -35.60 10.36
N LEU A 105 9.95 -36.23 10.11
CA LEU A 105 8.68 -35.53 9.89
C LEU A 105 8.25 -34.75 11.14
N ILE A 106 8.40 -35.34 12.33
CA ILE A 106 8.14 -34.66 13.61
C ILE A 106 9.09 -33.48 13.79
N ALA A 107 10.39 -33.66 13.54
CA ALA A 107 11.38 -32.59 13.65
C ALA A 107 11.06 -31.43 12.70
N LEU A 108 10.68 -31.72 11.44
CA LEU A 108 10.27 -30.70 10.49
C LEU A 108 8.98 -29.97 10.91
N ALA A 109 7.99 -30.69 11.44
CA ALA A 109 6.77 -30.09 11.97
C ALA A 109 7.07 -29.16 13.15
N ILE A 110 7.93 -29.60 14.08
CA ILE A 110 8.41 -28.78 15.21
C ILE A 110 9.13 -27.53 14.69
N LEU A 111 10.05 -27.66 13.73
CA LEU A 111 10.76 -26.50 13.14
C LEU A 111 9.82 -25.49 12.50
N LEU A 112 8.74 -25.96 11.84
CA LEU A 112 7.72 -25.07 11.27
C LEU A 112 6.94 -24.33 12.34
N VAL A 113 6.54 -25.03 13.42
CA VAL A 113 5.88 -24.41 14.56
C VAL A 113 6.80 -23.39 15.23
N ILE A 114 8.07 -23.74 15.49
CA ILE A 114 9.07 -22.82 16.04
C ILE A 114 9.24 -21.60 15.14
N LYS A 115 9.39 -21.78 13.82
CA LYS A 115 9.50 -20.67 12.88
C LYS A 115 8.27 -19.76 12.92
N LYS A 116 7.06 -20.33 13.03
CA LYS A 116 5.84 -19.54 13.15
C LYS A 116 5.76 -18.79 14.47
N ILE A 117 6.16 -19.42 15.58
CA ILE A 117 6.27 -18.77 16.88
C ILE A 117 7.24 -17.59 16.80
N VAL A 118 8.46 -17.79 16.25
CA VAL A 118 9.45 -16.72 16.04
C VAL A 118 8.86 -15.58 15.19
N ASN A 119 8.20 -15.90 14.08
CA ASN A 119 7.55 -14.90 13.23
C ASN A 119 6.46 -14.13 13.99
N ILE A 120 5.65 -14.78 14.82
CA ILE A 120 4.63 -14.12 15.64
C ILE A 120 5.29 -13.22 16.69
N PHE A 121 6.35 -13.71 17.37
CA PHE A 121 7.08 -12.93 18.37
C PHE A 121 7.68 -11.66 17.78
N ILE A 122 8.15 -11.69 16.52
CA ILE A 122 8.60 -10.50 15.79
C ILE A 122 7.49 -9.44 15.67
N PHE A 123 6.21 -9.81 15.67
CA PHE A 123 5.08 -8.86 15.64
C PHE A 123 4.57 -8.48 17.04
N VAL A 124 4.63 -9.39 18.02
CA VAL A 124 4.15 -9.13 19.39
C VAL A 124 5.15 -8.28 20.19
N ALA A 125 6.45 -8.53 20.00
CA ALA A 125 7.54 -7.80 20.62
C ALA A 125 8.58 -7.44 19.55
N PRO A 126 8.24 -6.51 18.62
CA PRO A 126 9.14 -6.12 17.55
C PRO A 126 10.42 -5.49 18.11
N THR A 127 11.54 -5.74 17.44
CA THR A 127 12.80 -5.06 17.76
C THR A 127 12.66 -3.56 17.49
N GLU A 128 13.42 -2.73 18.19
CA GLU A 128 13.42 -1.27 17.96
C GLU A 128 13.72 -0.91 16.50
N GLU A 129 14.59 -1.67 15.83
CA GLU A 129 14.89 -1.50 14.41
C GLU A 129 13.65 -1.73 13.53
N LEU A 130 12.85 -2.76 13.82
CA LEU A 130 11.61 -3.03 13.10
C LEU A 130 10.55 -1.96 13.37
N ILE A 131 10.40 -1.53 14.63
CA ILE A 131 9.52 -0.43 14.99
C ILE A 131 9.92 0.82 14.19
N LYS A 132 11.20 1.18 14.22
CA LYS A 132 11.72 2.35 13.49
C LYS A 132 11.52 2.25 11.97
N LYS A 133 11.62 1.03 11.41
CA LYS A 133 11.48 0.79 9.97
C LYS A 133 10.04 0.83 9.47
N TYR A 134 9.09 0.39 10.29
CA TYR A 134 7.69 0.20 9.87
C TYR A 134 6.67 1.10 10.58
N SER A 135 7.11 1.90 11.55
CA SER A 135 6.27 2.91 12.21
C SER A 135 6.53 4.29 11.63
N PHE A 136 5.52 5.15 11.68
CA PHE A 136 5.71 6.56 11.42
C PHE A 136 6.51 7.21 12.56
N ASP A 137 7.18 8.31 12.22
CA ASP A 137 7.81 9.17 13.21
C ASP A 137 6.79 9.58 14.31
N PRO A 138 7.14 9.45 15.61
CA PRO A 138 6.22 9.77 16.70
C PRO A 138 5.67 11.20 16.66
N GLY A 139 6.44 12.15 16.12
CA GLY A 139 5.99 13.52 15.90
C GLY A 139 4.89 13.61 14.84
N ILE A 140 4.98 12.83 13.77
CA ILE A 140 3.90 12.74 12.76
C ILE A 140 2.64 12.13 13.38
N THR A 141 2.76 11.02 14.10
CA THR A 141 1.59 10.37 14.72
C THR A 141 0.93 11.27 15.77
N SER A 142 1.72 12.03 16.54
CA SER A 142 1.19 12.99 17.51
C SER A 142 0.43 14.12 16.82
N ALA A 143 0.92 14.62 15.68
CA ALA A 143 0.22 15.63 14.89
C ALA A 143 -1.12 15.09 14.34
N TRP A 144 -1.16 13.84 13.88
CA TRP A 144 -2.41 13.20 13.43
C TRP A 144 -3.43 12.99 14.55
N GLN A 145 -2.97 12.75 15.77
CA GLN A 145 -3.85 12.70 16.94
C GLN A 145 -4.51 14.05 17.21
N GLU A 146 -3.76 15.16 17.07
CA GLU A 146 -4.36 16.50 17.21
C GLU A 146 -5.40 16.80 16.12
N ILE A 147 -5.14 16.38 14.88
CA ILE A 147 -6.12 16.51 13.79
C ILE A 147 -7.38 15.69 14.08
N SER A 148 -7.22 14.48 14.62
CA SER A 148 -8.34 13.60 14.96
C SER A 148 -9.22 14.13 16.10
N ARG A 149 -8.76 15.15 16.85
CA ARG A 149 -9.55 15.84 17.87
C ARG A 149 -10.39 16.98 17.32
N VAL A 150 -10.15 17.41 16.08
CA VAL A 150 -10.95 18.44 15.43
C VAL A 150 -12.33 17.87 15.11
N GLU A 151 -13.39 18.59 15.48
CA GLU A 151 -14.76 18.18 15.19
C GLU A 151 -15.06 18.16 13.67
N GLY A 152 -15.86 17.17 13.25
CA GLY A 152 -16.27 16.99 11.86
C GLY A 152 -15.19 16.38 10.97
N GLU A 153 -15.30 16.67 9.67
CA GLU A 153 -14.40 16.16 8.63
C GLU A 153 -13.62 17.33 7.98
N PRO A 154 -12.58 17.86 8.65
CA PRO A 154 -11.88 19.04 8.18
C PRO A 154 -11.16 18.76 6.86
N LYS A 155 -11.23 19.69 5.91
CA LYS A 155 -10.46 19.61 4.67
C LYS A 155 -9.09 20.25 4.88
N ILE A 156 -8.03 19.45 4.79
CA ILE A 156 -6.67 19.88 5.17
C ILE A 156 -5.77 19.98 3.95
N ILE A 157 -5.15 21.15 3.74
CA ILE A 157 -4.25 21.42 2.63
C ILE A 157 -2.78 21.24 3.03
N SER A 158 -1.99 20.63 2.14
CA SER A 158 -0.53 20.46 2.25
C SER A 158 0.11 20.59 0.86
N PRO A 159 1.38 21.06 0.74
CA PRO A 159 2.11 21.05 -0.53
C PRO A 159 2.61 19.66 -0.90
N VAL A 160 2.47 18.67 -0.01
CA VAL A 160 2.87 17.28 -0.22
C VAL A 160 1.60 16.45 -0.40
N LEU A 161 1.49 15.73 -1.51
CA LEU A 161 0.33 14.89 -1.75
C LEU A 161 0.24 13.76 -0.71
N MET A 162 1.37 13.13 -0.37
CA MET A 162 1.39 12.05 0.62
C MET A 162 0.86 12.48 1.98
N ASP A 163 1.02 13.75 2.37
CA ASP A 163 0.37 14.26 3.57
C ASP A 163 -1.15 14.21 3.42
N SER A 164 -1.71 14.63 2.27
CA SER A 164 -3.16 14.54 2.02
C SER A 164 -3.66 13.09 2.05
N VAL A 165 -2.87 12.15 1.52
CA VAL A 165 -3.21 10.72 1.52
C VAL A 165 -3.16 10.13 2.92
N TYR A 166 -2.08 10.36 3.67
CA TYR A 166 -1.93 9.82 5.02
C TYR A 166 -2.93 10.43 5.99
N LEU A 167 -3.18 11.73 5.90
CA LEU A 167 -4.22 12.36 6.72
C LEU A 167 -5.59 11.73 6.49
N ALA A 168 -5.95 11.45 5.23
CA ALA A 168 -7.23 10.81 4.91
C ALA A 168 -7.30 9.33 5.36
N ILE A 169 -6.17 8.63 5.49
CA ILE A 169 -6.13 7.23 5.94
C ILE A 169 -6.13 7.13 7.48
N TYR A 170 -5.39 8.01 8.16
CA TYR A 170 -5.10 7.89 9.59
C TYR A 170 -5.87 8.88 10.48
N THR A 171 -6.71 9.75 9.91
CA THR A 171 -7.53 10.72 10.65
C THR A 171 -8.92 10.86 10.02
N SER A 172 -9.77 11.72 10.59
CA SER A 172 -11.08 12.11 10.02
C SER A 172 -10.98 13.17 8.90
N ALA A 173 -9.78 13.60 8.53
CA ALA A 173 -9.59 14.69 7.56
C ALA A 173 -10.01 14.29 6.13
N ARG A 174 -10.68 15.21 5.44
CA ARG A 174 -10.91 15.10 3.99
C ARG A 174 -9.65 15.53 3.24
N PRO A 175 -9.20 14.76 2.24
CA PRO A 175 -8.02 15.11 1.48
C PRO A 175 -8.31 16.35 0.61
N TYR A 176 -7.47 17.39 0.74
CA TYR A 176 -7.54 18.52 -0.20
C TYR A 176 -7.19 18.09 -1.62
N LEU A 177 -6.12 17.30 -1.74
CA LEU A 177 -5.70 16.60 -2.95
C LEU A 177 -6.09 15.11 -2.82
N PRO A 178 -7.27 14.70 -3.31
CA PRO A 178 -7.67 13.31 -3.23
C PRO A 178 -6.82 12.44 -4.16
N PHE A 179 -6.64 11.18 -3.78
CA PHE A 179 -5.87 10.22 -4.56
C PHE A 179 -6.61 9.86 -5.86
N TYR A 180 -5.92 9.92 -7.00
CA TYR A 180 -6.51 9.77 -8.34
C TYR A 180 -7.32 8.49 -8.55
N THR A 181 -7.02 7.40 -7.83
CA THR A 181 -7.75 6.13 -7.99
C THR A 181 -9.12 6.12 -7.32
N ASN A 182 -9.37 7.04 -6.38
CA ASN A 182 -10.50 7.01 -5.45
C ASN A 182 -11.23 8.36 -5.41
N THR A 183 -11.33 9.05 -6.55
CA THR A 183 -11.98 10.37 -6.61
C THR A 183 -12.86 10.52 -7.85
N LEU A 184 -13.93 11.31 -7.71
CA LEU A 184 -14.79 11.77 -8.79
C LEU A 184 -14.42 13.20 -9.25
N VAL A 185 -13.39 13.79 -8.65
CA VAL A 185 -12.89 15.12 -9.02
C VAL A 185 -12.28 15.05 -10.42
N THR A 186 -12.61 16.02 -11.27
CA THR A 186 -12.05 16.10 -12.63
C THR A 186 -10.55 16.40 -12.61
N ASP A 187 -9.81 15.96 -13.64
CA ASP A 187 -8.38 16.26 -13.77
C ASP A 187 -8.12 17.77 -13.68
N ARG A 188 -8.96 18.58 -14.32
CA ARG A 188 -8.81 20.04 -14.29
C ARG A 188 -8.91 20.61 -12.88
N GLU A 189 -9.88 20.13 -12.10
CA GLU A 189 -10.03 20.57 -10.72
C GLU A 189 -8.87 20.08 -9.83
N LEU A 190 -8.37 18.85 -10.05
CA LEU A 190 -7.16 18.35 -9.38
C LEU A 190 -5.94 19.21 -9.68
N GLU A 191 -5.73 19.57 -10.94
CA GLU A 191 -4.67 20.48 -11.36
C GLU A 191 -4.79 21.84 -10.67
N ASP A 192 -5.99 22.44 -10.67
CA ASP A 192 -6.22 23.74 -10.04
C ASP A 192 -5.96 23.70 -8.53
N ARG A 193 -6.42 22.64 -7.84
CA ARG A 193 -6.13 22.42 -6.41
C ARG A 193 -4.63 22.21 -6.18
N PHE A 194 -3.96 21.43 -7.01
CA PHE A 194 -2.52 21.20 -6.90
C PHE A 194 -1.74 22.50 -7.05
N LEU A 195 -1.96 23.25 -8.14
CA LEU A 195 -1.28 24.53 -8.38
C LEU A 195 -1.58 25.53 -7.26
N LYS A 196 -2.84 25.60 -6.79
CA LYS A 196 -3.24 26.46 -5.67
C LYS A 196 -2.48 26.10 -4.39
N SER A 197 -2.39 24.81 -4.06
CA SER A 197 -1.60 24.34 -2.91
C SER A 197 -0.13 24.78 -3.06
N GLN A 198 0.54 24.40 -4.15
CA GLN A 198 1.96 24.74 -4.36
C GLN A 198 2.22 26.26 -4.24
N LYS A 199 1.31 27.08 -4.77
CA LYS A 199 1.41 28.55 -4.72
C LYS A 199 1.20 29.09 -3.30
N LEU A 200 0.21 28.55 -2.58
CA LEU A 200 -0.09 28.94 -1.19
C LEU A 200 1.07 28.66 -0.24
N PHE A 201 1.87 27.62 -0.48
CA PHE A 201 3.10 27.33 0.27
C PHE A 201 4.35 27.99 -0.32
N GLY A 202 4.21 28.82 -1.36
CA GLY A 202 5.33 29.54 -1.96
C GLY A 202 6.39 28.63 -2.59
N VAL A 203 6.01 27.44 -3.07
CA VAL A 203 6.93 26.54 -3.74
C VAL A 203 7.52 27.24 -4.97
N SER A 204 8.83 27.18 -5.17
CA SER A 204 9.45 27.86 -6.32
C SER A 204 8.97 27.25 -7.64
N ARG A 205 8.91 28.05 -8.71
CA ARG A 205 8.60 27.55 -10.06
C ARG A 205 9.55 26.41 -10.47
N GLU A 206 10.83 26.54 -10.12
CA GLU A 206 11.85 25.50 -10.35
C GLU A 206 11.50 24.19 -9.64
N ASN A 207 11.13 24.23 -8.35
CA ASN A 207 10.76 23.04 -7.59
C ASN A 207 9.45 22.42 -8.10
N LEU A 208 8.49 23.25 -8.51
CA LEU A 208 7.26 22.76 -9.16
C LEU A 208 7.56 22.04 -10.47
N GLU A 209 8.41 22.62 -11.33
CA GLU A 209 8.82 22.01 -12.59
C GLU A 209 9.50 20.65 -12.36
N LYS A 210 10.38 20.55 -11.36
CA LYS A 210 11.01 19.27 -10.97
C LYS A 210 9.98 18.24 -10.52
N GLN A 211 8.96 18.63 -9.74
CA GLN A 211 7.88 17.73 -9.31
C GLN A 211 7.04 17.23 -10.50
N LEU A 212 6.75 18.09 -11.48
CA LEU A 212 6.00 17.73 -12.70
C LEU A 212 6.81 16.80 -13.62
N ARG A 213 8.13 16.97 -13.64
CA ARG A 213 9.08 16.15 -14.42
C ARG A 213 9.56 14.90 -13.68
N TRP A 214 8.83 14.42 -12.68
CA TRP A 214 9.25 13.33 -11.77
C TRP A 214 9.89 12.12 -12.48
N ALA A 215 9.33 11.66 -13.60
CA ALA A 215 9.83 10.47 -14.29
C ALA A 215 11.25 10.62 -14.88
N SER A 216 11.73 11.85 -15.02
CA SER A 216 13.09 12.17 -15.44
C SER A 216 14.06 12.34 -14.26
N LEU A 217 13.60 12.13 -13.02
CA LEU A 217 14.42 12.32 -11.82
C LEU A 217 15.28 11.08 -11.51
N PRO A 218 16.40 11.29 -10.79
CA PRO A 218 17.29 10.20 -10.40
C PRO A 218 16.58 9.08 -9.61
N SER A 219 16.97 7.84 -9.88
CA SER A 219 16.47 6.68 -9.13
C SER A 219 17.24 6.52 -7.82
N GLY A 220 16.83 7.23 -6.77
CA GLY A 220 17.44 7.09 -5.45
C GLY A 220 17.05 8.22 -4.51
N CYS A 221 16.70 7.89 -3.26
CA CYS A 221 16.27 8.91 -2.29
C CYS A 221 17.31 10.00 -2.07
N GLU A 222 18.59 9.63 -1.90
CA GLU A 222 19.67 10.60 -1.68
C GLU A 222 19.86 11.53 -2.89
N SER A 223 19.80 10.97 -4.09
CA SER A 223 19.87 11.75 -5.33
C SER A 223 18.68 12.69 -5.50
N LEU A 224 17.49 12.27 -5.05
CA LEU A 224 16.29 13.12 -5.03
C LEU A 224 16.40 14.24 -4.01
N ALA A 225 16.82 13.93 -2.77
CA ALA A 225 17.04 14.93 -1.73
C ALA A 225 18.06 15.98 -2.19
N ALA A 226 19.16 15.56 -2.83
CA ALA A 226 20.13 16.46 -3.43
C ALA A 226 19.53 17.29 -4.59
N HIS A 227 18.72 16.67 -5.46
CA HIS A 227 18.07 17.32 -6.60
C HIS A 227 17.08 18.43 -6.18
N PHE A 228 16.31 18.18 -5.12
CA PHE A 228 15.41 19.14 -4.49
C PHE A 228 16.09 20.05 -3.46
N ARG A 229 17.41 19.88 -3.24
CA ARG A 229 18.24 20.62 -2.27
C ARG A 229 17.69 20.59 -0.84
N VAL A 230 17.15 19.44 -0.44
CA VAL A 230 16.62 19.24 0.90
C VAL A 230 17.73 18.74 1.82
N ARG A 231 18.13 19.56 2.80
CA ARG A 231 19.13 19.18 3.82
C ARG A 231 18.47 18.35 4.93
N ASP A 232 19.24 17.45 5.53
CA ASP A 232 18.90 16.71 6.76
C ASP A 232 17.69 15.76 6.68
N LEU A 233 17.34 15.30 5.47
CA LEU A 233 16.22 14.37 5.30
C LEU A 233 16.67 12.91 5.50
N VAL A 234 15.99 12.20 6.40
CA VAL A 234 16.20 10.76 6.59
C VAL A 234 15.68 10.03 5.35
N CYS A 235 16.60 9.39 4.63
CA CYS A 235 16.29 8.71 3.39
C CYS A 235 15.76 7.30 3.61
N ASP A 236 14.44 7.17 3.69
CA ASP A 236 13.73 5.89 3.68
C ASP A 236 12.86 5.72 2.40
N SER A 237 12.18 4.59 2.28
CA SER A 237 11.28 4.31 1.17
C SER A 237 10.09 5.24 1.09
N HIS A 238 9.63 5.83 2.21
CA HIS A 238 8.48 6.73 2.28
C HIS A 238 8.82 8.13 1.79
N THR A 239 10.02 8.62 2.12
CA THR A 239 10.57 9.89 1.62
C THR A 239 10.52 9.97 0.09
N ARG A 240 10.87 8.88 -0.60
CA ARG A 240 10.81 8.83 -2.07
C ARG A 240 9.39 9.11 -2.58
N PHE A 241 8.37 8.49 -1.99
CA PHE A 241 6.97 8.67 -2.41
C PHE A 241 6.50 10.11 -2.28
N SER A 242 6.98 10.84 -1.27
CA SER A 242 6.63 12.25 -1.03
C SER A 242 7.13 13.21 -2.11
N PHE A 243 8.14 12.82 -2.90
CA PHE A 243 8.62 13.61 -4.03
C PHE A 243 7.91 13.27 -5.35
N GLU A 244 7.13 12.18 -5.43
CA GLU A 244 6.43 11.77 -6.66
C GLU A 244 5.09 12.52 -6.88
N ASN A 245 4.88 13.69 -6.27
CA ASN A 245 3.60 14.43 -6.31
C ASN A 245 3.00 14.57 -7.72
N GLY A 246 3.82 14.88 -8.74
CA GLY A 246 3.36 15.03 -10.12
C GLY A 246 2.84 13.72 -10.75
N ARG A 247 3.42 12.58 -10.38
CA ARG A 247 3.02 11.24 -10.83
C ARG A 247 1.56 10.92 -10.52
N PHE A 248 1.08 11.46 -9.41
CA PHE A 248 -0.22 11.16 -8.84
C PHE A 248 -1.34 12.11 -9.29
N LEU A 249 -1.02 13.19 -10.01
CA LEU A 249 -2.05 14.04 -10.64
C LEU A 249 -2.76 13.32 -11.78
N TYR A 250 -2.05 12.44 -12.51
CA TYR A 250 -2.54 11.85 -13.76
C TYR A 250 -2.40 10.33 -13.83
N GLY A 251 -2.26 9.63 -12.69
CA GLY A 251 -1.95 8.20 -12.66
C GLY A 251 -2.90 7.31 -13.49
N PHE A 252 -4.11 7.79 -13.83
CA PHE A 252 -5.03 7.16 -14.79
C PHE A 252 -5.54 8.07 -15.92
N ALA A 253 -5.21 9.36 -15.98
CA ALA A 253 -5.71 10.28 -17.00
C ALA A 253 -5.27 9.89 -18.43
N ASN A 254 -4.22 9.06 -18.55
CA ASN A 254 -3.73 8.51 -19.80
C ASN A 254 -4.17 7.05 -20.05
N LEU A 255 -5.25 6.58 -19.42
CA LEU A 255 -5.89 5.33 -19.84
C LEU A 255 -6.61 5.57 -21.18
N PRO A 256 -6.36 4.77 -22.22
CA PRO A 256 -7.21 4.77 -23.41
C PRO A 256 -8.68 4.61 -22.99
N SER A 257 -9.58 5.35 -23.64
CA SER A 257 -11.04 5.27 -23.46
C SER A 257 -11.61 3.88 -23.74
N ASP A 258 -10.84 3.02 -24.40
CA ASP A 258 -11.21 1.65 -24.71
C ASP A 258 -10.72 0.66 -23.63
N TYR A 259 -11.67 0.23 -22.80
CA TYR A 259 -11.47 -0.78 -21.77
C TYR A 259 -11.09 -2.17 -22.33
N SER A 260 -11.18 -2.41 -23.65
CA SER A 260 -10.79 -3.67 -24.29
C SER A 260 -9.27 -3.93 -24.25
N THR A 261 -8.45 -2.88 -24.09
CA THR A 261 -6.98 -2.95 -24.14
C THR A 261 -6.27 -2.84 -22.78
N VAL A 262 -7.03 -2.84 -21.67
CA VAL A 262 -6.51 -2.63 -20.30
C VAL A 262 -5.51 -3.69 -19.84
N LYS A 263 -5.37 -4.81 -20.57
CA LYS A 263 -4.40 -5.88 -20.27
C LYS A 263 -2.94 -5.41 -20.17
N ARG A 264 -2.57 -4.25 -20.73
CA ARG A 264 -1.18 -3.74 -20.71
C ARG A 264 -1.04 -2.22 -20.67
N VAL A 265 -1.99 -1.48 -20.08
CA VAL A 265 -1.74 -0.05 -19.88
C VAL A 265 -0.79 0.09 -18.69
N LYS A 266 0.52 0.08 -18.97
CA LYS A 266 1.48 0.71 -18.06
C LYS A 266 0.97 2.14 -17.90
N ALA A 267 0.58 2.52 -16.69
CA ALA A 267 0.29 3.92 -16.39
C ALA A 267 1.44 4.75 -16.99
N ARG A 268 1.13 5.61 -17.96
CA ARG A 268 2.11 6.58 -18.46
C ARG A 268 2.23 7.61 -17.36
N TRP A 269 3.27 7.45 -16.56
CA TRP A 269 3.60 8.32 -15.43
C TRP A 269 4.19 9.67 -15.87
N ASP A 270 4.47 9.81 -17.17
CA ASP A 270 5.07 11.00 -17.76
C ASP A 270 3.96 11.98 -18.15
N ILE A 271 4.06 13.20 -17.65
CA ILE A 271 3.20 14.31 -18.07
C ILE A 271 3.77 14.85 -19.40
N PRO A 272 2.96 14.98 -20.46
CA PRO A 272 3.42 15.55 -21.73
C PRO A 272 4.02 16.95 -21.54
N GLU A 273 5.09 17.27 -22.27
CA GLU A 273 5.81 18.55 -22.14
C GLU A 273 4.88 19.77 -22.28
N GLU A 274 3.99 19.74 -23.28
CA GLU A 274 3.00 20.78 -23.51
C GLU A 274 2.13 21.03 -22.26
N LYS A 275 1.73 19.96 -21.58
CA LYS A 275 0.93 20.04 -20.37
C LYS A 275 1.74 20.57 -19.18
N ILE A 276 3.02 20.21 -19.07
CA ILE A 276 3.93 20.78 -18.06
C ILE A 276 4.02 22.30 -18.27
N GLN A 277 4.22 22.76 -19.50
CA GLN A 277 4.31 24.19 -19.80
C GLN A 277 2.98 24.93 -19.54
N ASP A 278 1.82 24.34 -19.86
CA ASP A 278 0.50 24.89 -19.48
C ASP A 278 0.38 25.07 -17.97
N LEU A 279 0.72 24.04 -17.19
CA LEU A 279 0.64 24.07 -15.73
C LEU A 279 1.57 25.13 -15.14
N LEU A 280 2.80 25.24 -15.62
CA LEU A 280 3.75 26.26 -15.18
C LEU A 280 3.28 27.67 -15.53
N LYS A 281 2.73 27.88 -16.73
CA LYS A 281 2.15 29.18 -17.12
C LYS A 281 0.97 29.56 -16.23
N ARG A 282 0.08 28.61 -15.95
CA ARG A 282 -1.05 28.81 -15.01
C ARG A 282 -0.56 29.11 -13.61
N TYR A 283 0.47 28.39 -13.15
CA TYR A 283 1.10 28.62 -11.85
C TYR A 283 1.63 30.05 -11.71
N ASP A 284 2.30 30.55 -12.74
CA ASP A 284 2.88 31.90 -12.74
C ASP A 284 1.79 32.98 -12.66
N ALA A 285 0.67 32.78 -13.37
CA ALA A 285 -0.48 33.70 -13.38
C ALA A 285 -1.40 33.56 -12.14
N LEU A 286 -1.29 32.47 -11.38
CA LEU A 286 -2.23 32.15 -10.30
C LEU A 286 -2.06 33.12 -9.12
N ARG A 287 -3.16 33.77 -8.74
CA ARG A 287 -3.30 34.50 -7.47
C ARG A 287 -4.03 33.62 -6.47
N VAL A 288 -3.53 33.57 -5.24
CA VAL A 288 -4.05 32.68 -4.20
C VAL A 288 -4.26 33.40 -2.88
N SER A 289 -5.28 32.95 -2.15
CA SER A 289 -5.61 33.39 -0.79
C SER A 289 -5.99 32.15 0.01
N TRP A 290 -5.62 32.11 1.30
CA TRP A 290 -5.99 31.01 2.18
C TRP A 290 -7.51 30.89 2.32
N LYS A 291 -8.22 32.02 2.38
CA LYS A 291 -9.69 32.07 2.48
C LYS A 291 -10.39 31.46 1.26
N GLU A 292 -9.80 31.62 0.08
CA GLU A 292 -10.32 31.08 -1.19
C GLU A 292 -9.79 29.67 -1.51
N ALA A 293 -8.99 29.08 -0.63
CA ALA A 293 -8.46 27.75 -0.82
C ALA A 293 -9.57 26.69 -0.74
N GLY A 294 -10.63 26.95 0.03
CA GLY A 294 -11.65 25.97 0.35
C GLY A 294 -11.07 24.81 1.16
N ALA A 295 -10.23 25.14 2.13
CA ALA A 295 -9.64 24.26 3.14
C ALA A 295 -9.88 24.89 4.52
N ASP A 296 -9.99 24.05 5.54
CA ASP A 296 -10.24 24.49 6.93
C ASP A 296 -8.92 24.65 7.69
N TYR A 297 -7.95 23.77 7.40
CA TYR A 297 -6.65 23.72 8.07
C TYR A 297 -5.51 23.54 7.08
N VAL A 298 -4.32 23.92 7.53
CA VAL A 298 -3.04 23.70 6.87
C VAL A 298 -2.24 22.68 7.66
N TYR A 299 -1.70 21.67 6.98
CA TYR A 299 -0.74 20.73 7.53
C TYR A 299 0.59 20.87 6.82
N LEU A 300 1.66 21.03 7.61
CA LEU A 300 3.01 21.22 7.10
C LEU A 300 3.97 20.23 7.79
N SER A 301 4.20 19.08 7.15
CA SER A 301 5.23 18.12 7.55
C SER A 301 6.64 18.68 7.36
N THR A 302 7.67 18.03 7.90
CA THR A 302 9.09 18.35 7.62
C THR A 302 9.37 18.41 6.10
N MET A 303 8.80 17.49 5.32
CA MET A 303 8.92 17.54 3.86
C MET A 303 8.23 18.78 3.29
N GLY A 304 7.02 19.10 3.76
CA GLY A 304 6.31 20.31 3.36
C GLY A 304 7.09 21.58 3.69
N LYS A 305 7.75 21.66 4.86
CA LYS A 305 8.62 22.78 5.25
C LYS A 305 9.79 22.95 4.28
N ASN A 306 10.40 21.84 3.86
CA ASN A 306 11.54 21.85 2.94
C ASN A 306 11.17 22.23 1.50
N LEU A 307 9.94 21.91 1.07
CA LEU A 307 9.42 22.33 -0.24
C LEU A 307 8.89 23.77 -0.23
N SER A 308 8.36 24.22 0.91
CA SER A 308 7.80 25.54 1.11
C SER A 308 8.87 26.62 0.95
N GLY A 309 8.62 27.62 0.11
CA GLY A 309 9.50 28.78 -0.04
C GLY A 309 9.26 29.89 0.97
N LYS A 310 8.28 29.73 1.88
CA LYS A 310 7.97 30.70 2.92
C LYS A 310 7.74 30.05 4.29
N SER A 311 7.94 30.84 5.34
CA SER A 311 7.61 30.45 6.71
C SER A 311 6.15 30.80 7.02
N LEU A 312 5.32 29.80 7.30
CA LEU A 312 3.89 30.00 7.57
C LEU A 312 3.60 30.60 8.94
N GLN A 313 4.54 30.54 9.88
CA GLN A 313 4.37 31.07 11.24
C GLN A 313 4.12 32.59 11.28
N TYR A 314 4.48 33.30 10.22
CA TYR A 314 4.28 34.75 10.08
C TYR A 314 3.11 35.11 9.15
N ASP A 315 2.38 34.12 8.63
CA ASP A 315 1.26 34.36 7.73
C ASP A 315 0.03 34.83 8.55
N LYS A 316 -0.43 36.05 8.30
CA LYS A 316 -1.47 36.71 9.10
C LYS A 316 -2.82 35.97 9.05
N ASP A 317 -3.08 35.25 7.96
CA ASP A 317 -4.32 34.52 7.73
C ASP A 317 -4.31 33.12 8.37
N LEU A 318 -3.20 32.75 9.03
CA LEU A 318 -3.04 31.47 9.71
C LEU A 318 -2.93 31.66 11.22
N GLU A 319 -3.52 30.72 11.96
CA GLU A 319 -3.38 30.58 13.42
C GLU A 319 -2.67 29.25 13.70
N LEU A 320 -1.51 29.29 14.35
CA LEU A 320 -0.80 28.07 14.73
C LEU A 320 -1.55 27.36 15.86
N LEU A 321 -1.96 26.11 15.63
CA LEU A 321 -2.64 25.30 16.63
C LEU A 321 -1.70 24.29 17.29
N TYR A 322 -0.78 23.73 16.51
CA TYR A 322 0.12 22.69 16.98
C TYR A 322 1.45 22.75 16.24
N LYS A 323 2.54 22.50 16.96
CA LYS A 323 3.89 22.42 16.42
C LYS A 323 4.70 21.41 17.21
N ASN A 324 5.37 20.53 16.48
CA ASN A 324 6.45 19.72 17.01
C ASN A 324 7.63 19.69 16.01
N SER A 325 8.59 18.81 16.23
CA SER A 325 9.75 18.63 15.36
C SER A 325 9.40 18.21 13.93
N SER A 326 8.26 17.53 13.74
CA SER A 326 7.94 16.79 12.51
C SER A 326 6.79 17.40 11.72
N ALA A 327 5.92 18.18 12.36
CA ALA A 327 4.78 18.80 11.71
C ALA A 327 4.33 20.10 12.39
N GLU A 328 3.68 20.95 11.61
CA GLU A 328 2.95 22.14 12.05
C GLU A 328 1.51 22.07 11.54
N ILE A 329 0.55 22.45 12.37
CA ILE A 329 -0.88 22.52 12.05
C ILE A 329 -1.35 23.94 12.27
N TYR A 330 -1.97 24.52 11.25
CA TYR A 330 -2.56 25.84 11.33
C TYR A 330 -4.05 25.79 11.00
N ARG A 331 -4.83 26.62 11.68
CA ARG A 331 -6.20 26.96 11.27
C ARG A 331 -6.17 28.13 10.31
N ILE A 332 -6.99 28.07 9.26
CA ILE A 332 -7.20 29.20 8.35
C ILE A 332 -8.21 30.15 9.00
N LYS A 333 -7.85 31.43 9.15
CA LYS A 333 -8.73 32.45 9.73
C LYS A 333 -9.77 32.87 8.69
N ASN A 334 -11.05 32.82 9.06
CA ASN A 334 -12.16 33.25 8.21
C ASN A 334 -12.22 34.76 8.02
#